data_AF-R0K2S0-F1
#
_entry.id   AF-R0K2S0-F1
#
_cell.length_a   1.000
_cell.length_b   1.000
_cell.length_c   1.000
_cell.angle_alpha   90.00
_cell.angle_beta   90.00
_cell.angle_gamma   90.00
#
_symmetry.space_group_name_H-M   'P 1'
#
loop_
_entity.id
_entity.type
_entity.pdbx_description
1 polymer ?
#
loop_
_entity_poly.entity_id
_entity_poly.type
_entity_poly.pdbx_seq_one_letter_code
_entity_poly.pdbx_strand_id
1 'polypeptide(L)'
;VCKRMDLVCQRMLNQGFLKVERYHNLCQKQVKAQLPRRESERRNHSLARHADILAAVETRLSLLNMTFMKYVDSNLCCFIPGKVIDEIYRVLRYVNSTRAPQRAHEVLQELRDISSMAMEYFDEKIVPILKRKLPGSDVSGRLIGAAPVPGPSAALTTMQLFSKQNPSRQEVTKLQQQVKANGAGVTVLKREISELRTKVQEQQKQLQDQDQKLLEQTQIIGEQNARLAELERKLREVMESAVGSSSGSGSNEQSPRKRRKAVESTDCPRKSKRLRNRK
;
A
#
# COMPACT_ATOMS: atom_id res chain seq x y z
N VAL A 1 -7.13 -26.91 -14.22
CA VAL A 1 -6.17 -26.00 -13.54
C VAL A 1 -5.86 -26.56 -12.15
N CYS A 2 -4.58 -26.64 -11.76
CA CYS A 2 -4.17 -27.12 -10.43
C CYS A 2 -4.48 -26.06 -9.36
N LYS A 3 -5.42 -26.34 -8.46
CA LYS A 3 -5.87 -25.39 -7.40
C LYS A 3 -4.76 -24.98 -6.44
N ARG A 4 -3.81 -25.89 -6.17
CA ARG A 4 -2.66 -25.62 -5.30
C ARG A 4 -1.68 -24.64 -5.94
N MET A 5 -1.42 -24.82 -7.24
CA MET A 5 -0.55 -23.91 -8.00
C MET A 5 -1.17 -22.51 -8.03
N ASP A 6 -2.46 -22.43 -8.32
CA ASP A 6 -3.21 -21.16 -8.37
C ASP A 6 -3.11 -20.39 -7.03
N LEU A 7 -3.34 -21.07 -5.91
CA LEU A 7 -3.21 -20.48 -4.58
C LEU A 7 -1.79 -19.97 -4.28
N VAL A 8 -0.77 -20.75 -4.63
CA VAL A 8 0.63 -20.38 -4.40
C VAL A 8 1.02 -19.17 -5.26
N CYS A 9 0.72 -19.21 -6.56
CA CYS A 9 1.00 -18.12 -7.49
C CYS A 9 0.26 -16.84 -7.07
N GLN A 10 -1.01 -16.95 -6.67
CA GLN A 10 -1.79 -15.81 -6.19
C GLN A 10 -1.13 -15.16 -4.97
N ARG A 11 -0.75 -15.95 -3.95
CA ARG A 11 -0.07 -15.44 -2.76
C ARG A 11 1.27 -14.79 -3.13
N MET A 12 2.07 -15.42 -3.99
CA MET A 12 3.36 -14.90 -4.40
C MET A 12 3.25 -13.56 -5.13
N LEU A 13 2.32 -13.45 -6.08
CA LEU A 13 2.14 -12.24 -6.89
C LEU A 13 1.59 -11.09 -6.05
N ASN A 14 0.60 -11.33 -5.20
CA ASN A 14 0.03 -10.29 -4.34
C ASN A 14 1.04 -9.81 -3.28
N GLN A 15 1.83 -10.72 -2.69
CA GLN A 15 2.96 -10.32 -1.84
C GLN A 15 4.03 -9.57 -2.63
N GLY A 16 4.29 -9.95 -3.88
CA GLY A 16 5.23 -9.29 -4.77
C GLY A 16 4.86 -7.83 -5.00
N PHE A 17 3.58 -7.56 -5.26
CA PHE A 17 3.08 -6.20 -5.44
C PHE A 17 3.22 -5.34 -4.17
N LEU A 18 2.85 -5.86 -3.00
CA LEU A 18 3.04 -5.16 -1.72
C LEU A 18 4.52 -4.89 -1.39
N LYS A 19 5.42 -5.76 -1.85
CA LYS A 19 6.87 -5.54 -1.71
C LYS A 19 7.35 -4.43 -2.66
N VAL A 20 6.88 -4.41 -3.90
CA VAL A 20 7.17 -3.34 -4.88
C VAL A 20 6.70 -1.99 -4.34
N GLU A 21 5.48 -1.91 -3.84
CA GLU A 21 4.90 -0.66 -3.33
C GLU A 21 5.74 -0.09 -2.18
N ARG A 22 6.18 -0.96 -1.25
CA ARG A 22 7.10 -0.55 -0.17
C ARG A 22 8.45 -0.09 -0.69
N TYR A 23 9.00 -0.78 -1.70
CA TYR A 23 10.28 -0.40 -2.30
C TYR A 23 10.20 0.94 -3.05
N HIS A 24 9.13 1.19 -3.80
CA HIS A 24 8.84 2.48 -4.42
C HIS A 24 8.77 3.59 -3.37
N ASN A 25 8.02 3.38 -2.28
CA ASN A 25 7.89 4.34 -1.18
C ASN A 25 9.25 4.70 -0.56
N LEU A 26 10.14 3.72 -0.40
CA LEU A 26 11.50 3.96 0.09
C LEU A 26 12.29 4.85 -0.88
N CYS A 27 12.32 4.49 -2.17
CA CYS A 27 13.01 5.27 -3.21
C CYS A 27 12.47 6.71 -3.27
N GLN A 28 11.15 6.87 -3.19
CA GLN A 28 10.50 8.17 -3.24
C GLN A 28 10.84 9.03 -2.03
N LYS A 29 10.85 8.46 -0.82
CA LYS A 29 11.25 9.18 0.40
C LYS A 29 12.72 9.64 0.33
N GLN A 30 13.61 8.78 -0.17
CA GLN A 30 15.03 9.12 -0.33
C GLN A 30 15.24 10.28 -1.31
N VAL A 31 14.58 10.24 -2.47
CA VAL A 31 14.67 11.33 -3.46
C VAL A 31 14.02 12.61 -2.91
N LYS A 32 12.81 12.52 -2.34
CA LYS A 32 12.11 13.68 -1.76
C LYS A 32 12.89 14.36 -0.64
N ALA A 33 13.66 13.62 0.15
CA ALA A 33 14.48 14.18 1.23
C ALA A 33 15.66 15.02 0.72
N GLN A 34 16.16 14.72 -0.50
CA GLN A 34 17.29 15.43 -1.13
C GLN A 34 16.84 16.61 -2.00
N LEU A 35 15.54 16.74 -2.28
CA LEU A 35 15.02 17.83 -3.11
C LEU A 35 14.87 19.13 -2.31
N PRO A 36 15.20 20.29 -2.91
CA PRO A 36 14.90 21.60 -2.33
C PRO A 36 13.40 21.75 -2.01
N ARG A 37 13.04 22.53 -0.98
CA ARG A 37 11.63 22.75 -0.63
C ARG A 37 10.87 23.59 -1.67
N ARG A 38 11.56 24.50 -2.36
CA ARG A 38 10.97 25.41 -3.36
C ARG A 38 10.88 24.75 -4.73
N GLU A 39 9.73 24.92 -5.39
CA GLU A 39 9.43 24.28 -6.68
C GLU A 39 10.32 24.79 -7.82
N SER A 40 10.64 26.08 -7.84
CA SER A 40 11.56 26.68 -8.82
C SER A 40 12.97 26.11 -8.76
N GLU A 41 13.45 25.81 -7.55
CA GLU A 41 14.77 25.19 -7.32
C GLU A 41 14.75 23.69 -7.63
N ARG A 42 13.61 23.02 -7.44
CA ARG A 42 13.44 21.60 -7.82
C ARG A 42 13.58 21.39 -9.31
N ARG A 43 13.00 22.24 -10.17
CA ARG A 43 13.02 22.04 -11.63
C ARG A 43 14.43 22.03 -12.24
N ASN A 44 15.38 22.70 -11.59
CA ASN A 44 16.77 22.76 -12.02
C ASN A 44 17.67 21.73 -11.29
N HIS A 45 17.10 20.92 -10.39
CA HIS A 45 17.85 19.93 -9.62
C HIS A 45 18.13 18.67 -10.43
N SER A 46 19.29 18.04 -10.22
CA SER A 46 19.68 16.81 -10.92
C SER A 46 18.68 15.66 -10.72
N LEU A 47 18.08 15.57 -9.53
CA LEU A 47 17.08 14.56 -9.15
C LEU A 47 15.63 14.91 -9.53
N ALA A 48 15.38 16.05 -10.18
CA ALA A 48 14.02 16.43 -10.59
C ALA A 48 13.38 15.34 -11.46
N ARG A 49 14.15 14.82 -12.43
CA ARG A 49 13.71 13.76 -13.33
C ARG A 49 13.42 12.46 -12.60
N HIS A 50 14.24 12.07 -11.61
CA HIS A 50 13.96 10.91 -10.77
C HIS A 50 12.65 11.06 -10.02
N ALA A 51 12.38 12.25 -9.48
CA ALA A 51 11.15 12.54 -8.77
C ALA A 51 9.92 12.44 -9.66
N ASP A 52 9.98 12.99 -10.89
CA ASP A 52 8.90 12.92 -11.88
C ASP A 52 8.59 11.48 -12.28
N ILE A 53 9.63 10.67 -12.52
CA ILE A 53 9.49 9.25 -12.86
C ILE A 53 8.84 8.50 -11.69
N LEU A 54 9.32 8.71 -10.45
CA LEU A 54 8.76 8.07 -9.26
C LEU A 54 7.32 8.49 -9.00
N ALA A 55 6.96 9.75 -9.22
CA ALA A 55 5.57 10.21 -9.13
C ALA A 55 4.67 9.57 -10.19
N ALA A 56 5.16 9.39 -11.41
CA ALA A 56 4.43 8.70 -12.46
C ALA A 56 4.24 7.20 -12.16
N VAL A 57 5.26 6.54 -11.56
CA VAL A 57 5.15 5.15 -11.08
C VAL A 57 4.13 5.05 -9.93
N GLU A 58 4.12 6.02 -9.01
CA GLU A 58 3.13 6.08 -7.91
C GLU A 58 1.70 6.08 -8.46
N THR A 59 1.44 6.90 -9.48
CA THR A 59 0.12 6.95 -10.12
C THR A 59 -0.28 5.60 -10.71
N ARG A 60 0.66 4.88 -11.35
CA ARG A 60 0.39 3.53 -11.88
C ARG A 60 0.12 2.52 -10.76
N LEU A 61 0.91 2.55 -9.69
CA LEU A 61 0.70 1.71 -8.51
C LEU A 61 -0.68 1.94 -7.90
N SER A 62 -1.09 3.20 -7.70
CA SER A 62 -2.41 3.52 -7.14
C SER A 62 -3.57 3.03 -8.01
N LEU A 63 -3.49 3.17 -9.33
CA LEU A 63 -4.52 2.67 -10.25
C LEU A 63 -4.65 1.14 -10.16
N LEU A 64 -3.53 0.42 -10.22
CA LEU A 64 -3.50 -1.04 -10.05
C LEU A 64 -4.08 -1.44 -8.69
N ASN A 65 -3.74 -0.70 -7.63
CA ASN A 65 -4.25 -0.97 -6.29
C ASN A 65 -5.78 -0.84 -6.23
N MET A 66 -6.33 0.24 -6.79
CA MET A 66 -7.77 0.48 -6.85
C MET A 66 -8.51 -0.58 -7.67
N THR A 67 -7.94 -1.02 -8.80
CA THR A 67 -8.56 -2.02 -9.67
C THR A 67 -8.58 -3.41 -9.02
N PHE A 68 -7.44 -3.85 -8.47
CA PHE A 68 -7.28 -5.24 -8.05
C PHE A 68 -7.57 -5.49 -6.56
N MET A 69 -7.20 -4.58 -5.65
CA MET A 69 -7.17 -4.91 -4.21
C MET A 69 -8.52 -5.28 -3.63
N LYS A 70 -9.60 -4.62 -4.06
CA LYS A 70 -10.97 -4.96 -3.62
C LYS A 70 -11.29 -6.46 -3.77
N TYR A 71 -10.83 -7.06 -4.87
CA TYR A 71 -11.09 -8.45 -5.21
C TYR A 71 -10.05 -9.41 -4.60
N VAL A 72 -8.80 -8.93 -4.44
CA VAL A 72 -7.75 -9.62 -3.68
C VAL A 72 -8.19 -9.82 -2.22
N ASP A 73 -8.62 -8.75 -1.55
CA ASP A 73 -9.03 -8.76 -0.15
C ASP A 73 -10.28 -9.64 0.09
N SER A 74 -11.17 -9.68 -0.90
CA SER A 74 -12.38 -10.52 -0.87
C SER A 74 -12.10 -12.00 -1.16
N ASN A 75 -10.84 -12.41 -1.40
CA ASN A 75 -10.44 -13.76 -1.82
C ASN A 75 -11.21 -14.30 -3.04
N LEU A 76 -11.77 -13.44 -3.88
CA LEU A 76 -12.60 -13.82 -5.03
C LEU A 76 -11.76 -14.30 -6.24
N CYS A 77 -10.43 -14.20 -6.13
CA CYS A 77 -9.39 -14.26 -7.16
C CYS A 77 -9.05 -12.87 -7.73
N CYS A 78 -7.75 -12.64 -7.85
CA CYS A 78 -7.02 -11.54 -8.49
C CYS A 78 -5.56 -11.76 -8.13
N PHE A 79 -4.73 -12.14 -9.09
CA PHE A 79 -3.30 -11.95 -8.95
C PHE A 79 -2.94 -10.76 -9.82
N ILE A 80 -2.09 -9.87 -9.32
CA ILE A 80 -1.54 -8.83 -10.17
C ILE A 80 -0.61 -9.53 -11.18
N PRO A 81 -0.74 -9.26 -12.49
CA PRO A 81 0.07 -9.95 -13.48
C PRO A 81 1.56 -9.80 -13.19
N GLY A 82 2.28 -10.92 -13.14
CA GLY A 82 3.71 -10.92 -12.79
C GLY A 82 4.53 -10.00 -13.69
N LYS A 83 4.22 -9.94 -14.99
CA LYS A 83 4.87 -9.02 -15.95
C LYS A 83 4.71 -7.55 -15.57
N VAL A 84 3.58 -7.14 -14.98
CA VAL A 84 3.39 -5.77 -14.47
C VAL A 84 4.32 -5.51 -13.29
N ILE A 85 4.42 -6.46 -12.36
CA ILE A 85 5.31 -6.37 -11.19
C ILE A 85 6.78 -6.29 -11.62
N ASP A 86 7.18 -7.15 -12.56
CA ASP A 86 8.55 -7.20 -13.09
C ASP A 86 8.93 -5.87 -13.75
N GLU A 87 8.00 -5.29 -14.51
CA GLU A 87 8.21 -4.02 -15.19
C GLU A 87 8.34 -2.85 -14.20
N ILE A 88 7.56 -2.85 -13.11
CA ILE A 88 7.73 -1.86 -12.05
C ILE A 88 9.12 -1.99 -11.42
N TYR A 89 9.57 -3.21 -11.11
CA TYR A 89 10.94 -3.42 -10.60
C TYR A 89 11.99 -2.97 -11.61
N ARG A 90 11.81 -3.22 -12.91
CA ARG A 90 12.70 -2.76 -13.97
C ARG A 90 12.85 -1.25 -13.95
N VAL A 91 11.73 -0.52 -13.92
CA VAL A 91 11.72 0.94 -13.86
C VAL A 91 12.35 1.45 -12.56
N LEU A 92 12.00 0.89 -11.40
CA LEU A 92 12.56 1.32 -10.11
C LEU A 92 14.07 1.07 -10.02
N ARG A 93 14.57 -0.07 -10.54
CA ARG A 93 16.01 -0.34 -10.62
C ARG A 93 16.71 0.60 -11.60
N TYR A 94 16.10 0.89 -12.74
CA TYR A 94 16.63 1.85 -13.71
C TYR A 94 16.79 3.25 -13.10
N VAL A 95 15.77 3.74 -12.39
CA VAL A 95 15.81 5.04 -11.71
C VAL A 95 16.92 5.07 -10.65
N ASN A 96 17.07 4.01 -9.86
CA ASN A 96 18.06 3.98 -8.79
C ASN A 96 19.50 3.83 -9.28
N SER A 97 19.70 3.21 -10.46
CA SER A 97 21.04 2.96 -11.01
C SER A 97 21.52 4.05 -11.96
N THR A 98 20.61 4.86 -12.51
CA THR A 98 20.91 5.86 -13.54
C THR A 98 21.02 7.26 -12.94
N ARG A 99 22.14 7.95 -13.16
CA ARG A 99 22.35 9.32 -12.66
C ARG A 99 21.58 10.39 -13.43
N ALA A 100 21.25 10.14 -14.69
CA ALA A 100 20.50 11.06 -15.55
C ALA A 100 19.46 10.30 -16.38
N PRO A 101 18.31 9.94 -15.78
CA PRO A 101 17.29 9.15 -16.46
C PRO A 101 16.64 9.93 -17.60
N GLN A 102 16.18 9.18 -18.60
CA GLN A 102 15.36 9.67 -19.70
C GLN A 102 14.02 10.27 -19.22
N ARG A 103 13.28 10.90 -20.13
CA ARG A 103 11.99 11.50 -19.77
C ARG A 103 11.03 10.42 -19.29
N ALA A 104 10.17 10.75 -18.32
CA ALA A 104 9.28 9.77 -17.69
C ALA A 104 8.38 9.03 -18.69
N HIS A 105 7.95 9.65 -19.78
CA HIS A 105 7.13 8.97 -20.79
C HIS A 105 7.88 7.85 -21.53
N GLU A 106 9.17 8.03 -21.81
CA GLU A 106 10.01 7.01 -22.47
C GLU A 106 10.23 5.82 -21.54
N VAL A 107 10.57 6.10 -20.28
CA VAL A 107 10.90 5.07 -19.28
C VAL A 107 9.66 4.26 -18.88
N LEU A 108 8.49 4.90 -18.76
CA LEU A 108 7.26 4.27 -18.32
C LEU A 108 6.37 3.74 -19.44
N GLN A 109 6.76 3.87 -20.71
CA GLN A 109 5.87 3.49 -21.83
C GLN A 109 5.35 2.05 -21.67
N GLU A 110 6.25 1.08 -21.55
CA GLU A 110 5.89 -0.33 -21.38
C GLU A 110 5.07 -0.56 -20.10
N LEU A 111 5.47 0.04 -18.97
CA LEU A 111 4.71 -0.05 -17.71
C LEU A 111 3.27 0.45 -17.88
N ARG A 112 3.07 1.56 -18.58
CA ARG A 112 1.74 2.11 -18.83
C ARG A 112 0.92 1.16 -19.69
N ASP A 113 1.49 0.69 -20.79
CA ASP A 113 0.77 -0.15 -21.76
C ASP A 113 0.34 -1.47 -21.12
N ILE A 114 1.26 -2.19 -20.45
CA ILE A 114 0.90 -3.46 -19.80
C ILE A 114 -0.03 -3.25 -18.59
N SER A 115 0.08 -2.13 -17.87
CA SER A 115 -0.83 -1.83 -16.76
C SER A 115 -2.25 -1.58 -17.27
N SER A 116 -2.40 -0.81 -18.36
CA SER A 116 -3.69 -0.53 -18.98
C SER A 116 -4.32 -1.80 -19.54
N MET A 117 -3.57 -2.60 -20.30
CA MET A 117 -4.04 -3.89 -20.83
C MET A 117 -4.49 -4.83 -19.71
N ALA A 118 -3.75 -4.88 -18.59
CA ALA A 118 -4.11 -5.71 -17.45
C ALA A 118 -5.43 -5.25 -16.80
N MET A 119 -5.62 -3.94 -16.60
CA MET A 119 -6.84 -3.39 -16.01
C MET A 119 -8.05 -3.59 -16.92
N GLU A 120 -7.90 -3.31 -18.22
CA GLU A 120 -8.96 -3.49 -19.21
C GLU A 120 -9.40 -4.95 -19.32
N TYR A 121 -8.45 -5.88 -19.45
CA TYR A 121 -8.75 -7.31 -19.47
C TYR A 121 -9.45 -7.77 -18.19
N PHE A 122 -9.03 -7.24 -17.04
CA PHE A 122 -9.64 -7.55 -15.76
C PHE A 122 -11.10 -7.09 -15.72
N ASP A 123 -11.37 -5.83 -16.06
CA ASP A 123 -12.71 -5.25 -16.01
C ASP A 123 -13.65 -5.90 -17.03
N GLU A 124 -13.17 -6.22 -18.23
CA GLU A 124 -14.00 -6.80 -19.29
C GLU A 124 -14.25 -8.30 -19.13
N LYS A 125 -13.21 -9.06 -18.76
CA LYS A 125 -13.27 -10.54 -18.82
C LYS A 125 -13.40 -11.17 -17.45
N ILE A 126 -12.77 -10.60 -16.43
CA ILE A 126 -12.68 -11.24 -15.11
C ILE A 126 -13.80 -10.77 -14.19
N VAL A 127 -14.02 -9.46 -14.07
CA VAL A 127 -15.06 -8.88 -13.20
C VAL A 127 -16.46 -9.46 -13.44
N PRO A 128 -16.93 -9.68 -14.69
CA PRO A 128 -18.25 -10.28 -14.93
C PRO A 128 -18.37 -11.71 -14.39
N ILE A 129 -17.30 -12.51 -14.51
CA ILE A 129 -17.25 -13.90 -14.02
C ILE A 129 -17.26 -13.91 -12.49
N LEU A 130 -16.51 -13.00 -11.86
CA LEU A 130 -16.47 -12.85 -10.42
C LEU A 130 -17.83 -12.45 -9.85
N LYS A 131 -18.50 -11.46 -10.45
CA LYS A 131 -19.85 -11.03 -10.04
C LYS A 131 -20.88 -12.16 -10.15
N ARG A 132 -20.81 -12.99 -11.19
CA ARG A 132 -21.71 -14.15 -11.38
C ARG A 132 -21.50 -15.27 -10.35
N LYS A 133 -20.30 -15.36 -9.74
CA LYS A 133 -19.99 -16.33 -8.68
C LYS A 133 -20.46 -15.90 -7.29
N LEU A 134 -20.87 -14.64 -7.11
CA LEU A 134 -21.50 -14.18 -5.88
C LEU A 134 -23.02 -14.45 -5.91
N PRO A 135 -23.58 -15.27 -5.01
CA PRO A 135 -25.03 -15.32 -4.83
C PRO A 135 -25.50 -13.98 -4.23
N GLY A 136 -26.25 -13.17 -5.00
CA GLY A 136 -27.00 -12.03 -4.46
C GLY A 136 -26.59 -10.61 -4.90
N SER A 137 -25.76 -10.43 -5.93
CA SER A 137 -25.37 -9.09 -6.41
C SER A 137 -26.20 -8.56 -7.59
N ASP A 138 -27.53 -8.70 -7.53
CA ASP A 138 -28.46 -8.02 -8.44
C ASP A 138 -29.18 -6.86 -7.73
N VAL A 139 -28.43 -5.89 -7.18
CA VAL A 139 -29.01 -4.57 -6.85
C VAL A 139 -27.93 -3.50 -7.03
N SER A 140 -27.77 -3.01 -8.25
CA SER A 140 -27.59 -1.57 -8.55
C SER A 140 -27.30 -1.42 -10.05
N GLY A 141 -28.34 -1.07 -10.80
CA GLY A 141 -28.24 -0.91 -12.25
C GLY A 141 -29.58 -0.94 -13.00
N ARG A 142 -30.69 -0.59 -12.35
CA ARG A 142 -31.97 -0.30 -13.02
C ARG A 142 -32.28 1.17 -12.88
N LEU A 143 -31.83 1.95 -13.84
CA LEU A 143 -32.47 3.20 -14.26
C LEU A 143 -32.28 3.31 -15.77
N ILE A 144 -33.35 3.03 -16.52
CA ILE A 144 -33.91 3.77 -17.66
C ILE A 144 -35.05 2.91 -18.21
N GLY A 145 -36.20 3.55 -18.42
CA GLY A 145 -37.53 2.95 -18.41
C GLY A 145 -38.00 2.31 -19.70
N ALA A 146 -39.03 1.46 -19.56
CA ALA A 146 -40.36 1.64 -20.17
C ALA A 146 -41.24 0.44 -19.80
N ALA A 147 -42.48 0.74 -19.41
CA ALA A 147 -43.57 -0.23 -19.16
C ALA A 147 -44.18 -0.69 -20.52
N PRO A 148 -45.06 -1.72 -20.60
CA PRO A 148 -46.38 -1.68 -19.96
C PRO A 148 -46.92 -3.00 -19.35
N VAL A 149 -47.81 -2.82 -18.38
CA VAL A 149 -48.86 -3.74 -17.89
C VAL A 149 -49.96 -3.91 -18.96
N PRO A 150 -50.74 -5.02 -19.04
CA PRO A 150 -51.78 -5.40 -18.06
C PRO A 150 -52.07 -6.91 -17.86
N GLY A 151 -52.65 -7.30 -16.71
CA GLY A 151 -53.28 -8.62 -16.46
C GLY A 151 -54.73 -8.69 -17.01
N PRO A 152 -55.66 -9.53 -16.49
CA PRO A 152 -55.56 -10.71 -15.61
C PRO A 152 -56.37 -11.96 -16.09
N SER A 153 -56.11 -13.11 -15.44
CA SER A 153 -56.98 -14.31 -15.24
C SER A 153 -57.85 -14.91 -16.36
N ALA A 154 -57.61 -16.18 -16.72
CA ALA A 154 -58.62 -17.26 -16.78
C ALA A 154 -57.98 -18.62 -17.16
N ALA A 155 -58.53 -19.68 -16.60
CA ALA A 155 -58.05 -21.06 -16.61
C ALA A 155 -58.21 -21.79 -17.97
N LEU A 156 -57.33 -22.78 -18.24
CA LEU A 156 -57.77 -24.15 -18.56
C LEU A 156 -56.63 -25.19 -18.44
N THR A 157 -56.94 -26.21 -17.66
CA THR A 157 -56.48 -27.61 -17.59
C THR A 157 -55.74 -28.18 -18.80
N THR A 158 -54.71 -29.03 -18.57
CA THR A 158 -54.63 -30.43 -19.07
C THR A 158 -53.26 -31.09 -18.80
N MET A 159 -53.33 -32.16 -18.00
CA MET A 159 -52.48 -33.37 -17.97
C MET A 159 -51.03 -33.30 -17.44
N GLN A 160 -50.90 -33.82 -16.21
CA GLN A 160 -50.09 -35.00 -15.87
C GLN A 160 -48.69 -35.14 -16.52
N LEU A 161 -47.65 -34.99 -15.70
CA LEU A 161 -46.70 -36.09 -15.45
C LEU A 161 -45.92 -35.83 -14.15
N PHE A 162 -46.41 -36.36 -13.04
CA PHE A 162 -45.58 -36.57 -11.85
C PHE A 162 -44.70 -37.80 -12.12
N SER A 163 -43.49 -37.59 -12.62
CA SER A 163 -42.47 -38.63 -12.64
C SER A 163 -41.95 -38.81 -11.21
N LYS A 164 -42.53 -39.76 -10.48
CA LYS A 164 -42.01 -40.31 -9.23
C LYS A 164 -40.65 -40.93 -9.51
N GLN A 165 -39.59 -40.13 -9.35
CA GLN A 165 -38.23 -40.63 -9.32
C GLN A 165 -37.93 -41.09 -7.89
N ASN A 166 -38.09 -42.39 -7.62
CA ASN A 166 -37.51 -43.01 -6.43
C ASN A 166 -35.98 -42.97 -6.60
N PRO A 167 -35.21 -42.25 -5.75
CA PRO A 167 -33.76 -42.34 -5.79
C PRO A 167 -33.35 -43.77 -5.46
N SER A 168 -32.48 -44.35 -6.27
CA SER A 168 -32.06 -45.74 -6.10
C SER A 168 -31.40 -45.89 -4.72
N ARG A 169 -31.67 -47.00 -4.02
CA ARG A 169 -31.11 -47.30 -2.68
C ARG A 169 -29.56 -47.22 -2.64
N GLN A 170 -28.92 -47.35 -3.79
CA GLN A 170 -27.46 -47.21 -3.99
C GLN A 170 -26.98 -45.75 -4.06
N GLU A 171 -27.77 -44.82 -4.59
CA GLU A 171 -27.42 -43.38 -4.61
C GLU A 171 -27.54 -42.75 -3.22
N VAL A 172 -28.58 -43.15 -2.46
CA VAL A 172 -28.77 -42.69 -1.08
C VAL A 172 -27.63 -43.15 -0.16
N THR A 173 -27.13 -44.37 -0.35
CA THR A 173 -25.99 -44.89 0.45
C THR A 173 -24.67 -44.22 0.11
N LYS A 174 -24.40 -43.93 -1.18
CA LYS A 174 -23.20 -43.16 -1.59
C LYS A 174 -23.26 -41.71 -1.08
N LEU A 175 -24.42 -41.05 -1.18
CA LEU A 175 -24.63 -39.71 -0.63
C LEU A 175 -24.44 -39.68 0.89
N GLN A 176 -24.96 -40.69 1.61
CA GLN A 176 -24.82 -40.76 3.07
C GLN A 176 -23.36 -40.97 3.50
N GLN A 177 -22.57 -41.73 2.73
CA GLN A 177 -21.14 -41.91 2.99
C GLN A 177 -20.35 -40.63 2.66
N GLN A 178 -20.72 -39.90 1.61
CA GLN A 178 -20.12 -38.61 1.26
C GLN A 178 -20.47 -37.52 2.27
N VAL A 179 -21.68 -37.50 2.81
CA VAL A 179 -22.08 -36.59 3.90
C VAL A 179 -21.29 -36.88 5.18
N LYS A 180 -21.02 -38.16 5.49
CA LYS A 180 -20.14 -38.54 6.62
C LYS A 180 -18.69 -38.07 6.42
N ALA A 181 -18.13 -38.27 5.23
CA ALA A 181 -16.79 -37.80 4.89
C ALA A 181 -16.68 -36.26 4.94
N ASN A 182 -17.69 -35.56 4.40
CA ASN A 182 -17.77 -34.10 4.46
C ASN A 182 -17.96 -33.60 5.90
N GLY A 183 -18.72 -34.32 6.74
CA GLY A 183 -18.88 -34.01 8.16
C GLY A 183 -17.56 -34.04 8.92
N ALA A 184 -16.72 -35.06 8.67
CA ALA A 184 -15.37 -35.12 9.23
C ALA A 184 -14.51 -33.93 8.77
N GLY A 185 -14.56 -33.58 7.48
CA GLY A 185 -13.87 -32.39 6.95
C GLY A 185 -14.31 -31.08 7.60
N VAL A 186 -15.62 -30.90 7.85
CA VAL A 186 -16.16 -29.72 8.55
C VAL A 186 -15.64 -29.63 9.99
N THR A 187 -15.46 -30.75 10.69
CA THR A 187 -14.92 -30.73 12.06
C THR A 187 -13.44 -30.32 12.10
N VAL A 188 -12.64 -30.74 11.11
CA VAL A 188 -11.23 -30.32 10.99
C VAL A 188 -11.15 -28.83 10.69
N LEU A 189 -11.94 -28.34 9.71
CA LEU A 189 -11.99 -26.92 9.38
C LEU A 189 -12.44 -26.06 10.57
N LYS A 190 -13.39 -26.53 11.38
CA LYS A 190 -13.79 -25.83 12.62
C LYS A 190 -12.64 -25.71 13.62
N ARG A 191 -11.80 -26.76 13.76
CA ARG A 191 -10.60 -26.71 14.63
C ARG A 191 -9.56 -25.73 14.07
N GLU A 192 -9.26 -25.78 12.78
CA GLU A 192 -8.32 -24.83 12.16
C GLU A 192 -8.79 -23.38 12.29
N ILE A 193 -10.09 -23.10 12.12
CA ILE A 193 -10.65 -21.76 12.33
C ILE A 193 -10.47 -21.31 13.79
N SER A 194 -10.69 -22.21 14.77
CA SER A 194 -10.47 -21.88 16.18
C SER A 194 -9.00 -21.60 16.49
N GLU A 195 -8.07 -22.37 15.94
CA GLU A 195 -6.63 -22.14 16.11
C GLU A 195 -6.19 -20.82 15.46
N LEU A 196 -6.64 -20.54 14.25
CA LEU A 196 -6.36 -19.27 13.58
C LEU A 196 -6.90 -18.08 14.38
N ARG A 197 -8.10 -18.21 14.96
CA ARG A 197 -8.68 -17.17 15.82
C ARG A 197 -7.82 -16.90 17.05
N THR A 198 -7.27 -17.94 17.69
CA THR A 198 -6.34 -17.76 18.83
C THR A 198 -5.03 -17.09 18.41
N LYS A 199 -4.45 -17.50 17.28
CA LYS A 199 -3.22 -16.88 16.75
C LYS A 199 -3.40 -15.41 16.40
N VAL A 200 -4.56 -15.04 15.83
CA VAL A 200 -4.89 -13.64 15.53
C VAL A 200 -5.02 -12.82 16.81
N GLN A 201 -5.67 -13.35 17.85
CA GLN A 201 -5.74 -12.66 19.16
C GLN A 201 -4.36 -12.46 19.79
N GLU A 202 -3.49 -13.46 19.70
CA GLU A 202 -2.13 -13.36 20.24
C GLU A 202 -1.29 -12.31 19.49
N GLN A 203 -1.37 -12.29 18.14
CA GLN A 203 -0.72 -11.26 17.34
C GLN A 203 -1.27 -9.86 17.62
N GLN A 204 -2.58 -9.73 17.84
CA GLN A 204 -3.21 -8.47 18.23
C GLN A 204 -2.64 -7.94 19.57
N LYS A 205 -2.45 -8.83 20.55
CA LYS A 205 -1.86 -8.48 21.84
C LYS A 205 -0.40 -8.07 21.71
N GLN A 206 0.39 -8.82 20.93
CA GLN A 206 1.79 -8.47 20.68
C GLN A 206 1.94 -7.10 19.99
N LEU A 207 1.05 -6.76 19.06
CA LEU A 207 1.02 -5.44 18.44
C LEU A 207 0.73 -4.33 19.45
N GLN A 208 -0.23 -4.54 20.37
CA GLN A 208 -0.52 -3.58 21.43
C GLN A 208 0.69 -3.37 22.36
N ASP A 209 1.38 -4.45 22.74
CA ASP A 209 2.58 -4.35 23.58
C ASP A 209 3.73 -3.61 22.86
N GLN A 210 3.88 -3.79 21.55
CA GLN A 210 4.86 -3.04 20.76
C GLN A 210 4.50 -1.55 20.66
N ASP A 211 3.23 -1.23 20.49
CA ASP A 211 2.76 0.16 20.39
C ASP A 211 2.95 0.90 21.72
N GLN A 212 2.70 0.21 22.85
CA GLN A 212 2.99 0.72 24.19
C GLN A 212 4.48 1.04 24.38
N LYS A 213 5.37 0.13 23.95
CA LYS A 213 6.83 0.36 24.00
C LYS A 213 7.27 1.53 23.12
N LEU A 214 6.64 1.71 21.95
CA LEU A 214 6.92 2.86 21.08
C LEU A 214 6.48 4.18 21.70
N LEU A 215 5.34 4.20 22.40
CA LEU A 215 4.87 5.37 23.15
C LEU A 215 5.85 5.74 24.27
N GLU A 216 6.31 4.75 25.03
CA GLU A 216 7.32 4.94 26.10
C GLU A 216 8.64 5.49 25.53
N GLN A 217 9.17 4.90 24.45
CA GLN A 217 10.36 5.44 23.79
C GLN A 217 10.16 6.88 23.30
N THR A 218 8.99 7.18 22.75
CA THR A 218 8.67 8.53 22.27
C THR A 218 8.65 9.53 23.43
N GLN A 219 8.14 9.12 24.60
CA GLN A 219 8.17 9.94 25.80
C GLN A 219 9.61 10.19 26.28
N ILE A 220 10.43 9.13 26.36
CA ILE A 220 11.85 9.23 26.76
C ILE A 220 12.61 10.18 25.83
N ILE A 221 12.41 10.06 24.51
CA ILE A 221 13.01 10.97 23.53
C ILE A 221 12.53 12.41 23.76
N GLY A 222 11.26 12.61 24.09
CA GLY A 222 10.71 13.91 24.44
C GLY A 222 11.42 14.54 25.66
N GLU A 223 11.62 13.76 26.71
CA GLU A 223 12.32 14.19 27.93
C GLU A 223 13.80 14.49 27.67
N GLN A 224 14.49 13.63 26.91
CA GLN A 224 15.87 13.87 26.52
C GLN A 224 16.04 15.15 25.70
N ASN A 225 15.11 15.42 24.76
CA ASN A 225 15.12 16.67 23.99
C ASN A 225 14.88 17.91 24.87
N ALA A 226 14.03 17.80 25.89
CA ALA A 226 13.82 18.90 26.84
C ALA A 226 15.07 19.19 27.67
N ARG A 227 15.74 18.14 28.18
CA ARG A 227 17.01 18.27 28.91
C ARG A 227 18.12 18.85 28.02
N LEU A 228 18.23 18.41 26.78
CA LEU A 228 19.18 18.97 25.81
C LEU A 228 18.91 20.47 25.57
N ALA A 229 17.65 20.86 25.40
CA ALA A 229 17.29 22.27 25.22
C ALA A 229 17.60 23.13 26.46
N GLU A 230 17.48 22.57 27.67
CA GLU A 230 17.86 23.24 28.91
C GLU A 230 19.39 23.41 29.02
N LEU A 231 20.16 22.37 28.71
CA LEU A 231 21.63 22.45 28.67
C LEU A 231 22.12 23.45 27.62
N GLU A 232 21.49 23.50 26.44
CA GLU A 232 21.77 24.50 25.42
C GLU A 232 21.46 25.94 25.89
N ARG A 233 20.45 26.15 26.75
CA ARG A 233 20.18 27.48 27.33
C ARG A 233 21.24 27.85 28.36
N LYS A 234 21.58 26.93 29.28
CA LYS A 234 22.63 27.15 30.29
C LYS A 234 23.97 27.47 29.64
N LEU A 235 24.32 26.79 28.55
CA LEU A 235 25.53 27.10 27.77
C LEU A 235 25.49 28.52 27.17
N ARG A 236 24.34 28.96 26.63
CA ARG A 236 24.19 30.34 26.13
C ARG A 236 24.34 31.37 27.24
N GLU A 237 23.72 31.15 28.40
CA GLU A 237 23.82 32.04 29.57
C GLU A 237 25.26 32.13 30.10
N VAL A 238 26.00 31.02 30.15
CA VAL A 238 27.42 31.00 30.54
C VAL A 238 28.29 31.73 29.50
N MET A 239 28.00 31.56 28.20
CA MET A 239 28.72 32.31 27.16
C MET A 239 28.43 33.81 27.24
N GLU A 240 27.18 34.23 27.46
CA GLU A 240 26.81 35.65 27.59
C GLU A 240 27.43 36.29 28.84
N SER A 241 27.46 35.58 29.97
CA SER A 241 28.10 36.07 31.21
C SER A 241 29.63 36.15 31.09
N ALA A 242 30.27 35.21 30.39
CA ALA A 242 31.71 35.28 30.09
C ALA A 242 32.07 36.46 29.17
N VAL A 243 31.24 36.73 28.15
CA VAL A 243 31.44 37.87 27.23
C VAL A 243 31.16 39.20 27.93
N GLY A 244 30.11 39.30 28.74
CA GLY A 244 29.78 40.50 29.53
C GLY A 244 30.83 40.87 30.59
N SER A 245 31.64 39.89 31.02
CA SER A 245 32.78 40.11 31.93
C SER A 245 34.05 40.59 31.21
N SER A 246 34.11 40.48 29.88
CA SER A 246 35.30 40.80 29.07
C SER A 246 35.25 42.16 28.37
N SER A 247 34.10 42.83 28.33
CA SER A 247 33.89 44.11 27.65
C SER A 247 34.30 45.35 28.48
N GLY A 248 35.24 45.19 29.40
CA GLY A 248 35.73 46.24 30.29
C GLY A 248 37.24 46.45 30.25
N SER A 249 37.88 46.48 29.07
CA SER A 249 39.22 47.08 28.91
C SER A 249 39.70 47.14 27.45
N GLY A 250 40.08 48.34 27.00
CA GLY A 250 41.20 48.53 26.07
C GLY A 250 40.89 48.75 24.59
N SER A 251 41.06 49.99 24.15
CA SER A 251 40.96 50.55 22.79
C SER A 251 42.18 50.33 21.87
N ASN A 252 41.92 50.43 20.56
CA ASN A 252 42.78 50.87 19.43
C ASN A 252 43.98 50.01 18.94
N GLU A 253 43.96 49.55 17.68
CA GLU A 253 44.54 50.21 16.48
C GLU A 253 44.75 49.25 15.27
N GLN A 254 44.49 49.80 14.09
CA GLN A 254 45.08 49.56 12.75
C GLN A 254 44.93 48.25 11.95
N SER A 255 45.00 48.45 10.62
CA SER A 255 44.45 47.69 9.49
C SER A 255 45.57 46.95 8.69
N PRO A 256 45.40 46.54 7.42
CA PRO A 256 44.83 45.28 6.91
C PRO A 256 45.84 44.41 6.11
N ARG A 257 45.61 43.09 5.90
CA ARG A 257 46.27 42.31 4.80
C ARG A 257 45.63 40.94 4.45
N LYS A 258 45.13 40.86 3.22
CA LYS A 258 45.16 39.76 2.20
C LYS A 258 45.32 38.26 2.60
N ARG A 259 44.30 37.49 2.15
CA ARG A 259 44.33 36.30 1.25
C ARG A 259 44.59 34.88 1.84
N ARG A 260 43.55 34.02 1.78
CA ARG A 260 43.44 32.69 1.09
C ARG A 260 42.68 31.59 1.89
N LYS A 261 41.52 31.21 1.33
CA LYS A 261 40.99 29.86 0.99
C LYS A 261 40.97 28.69 1.99
N ALA A 262 39.84 27.96 1.89
CA ALA A 262 39.59 26.52 2.19
C ALA A 262 39.27 26.18 3.67
N VAL A 263 38.34 25.31 4.06
CA VAL A 263 37.46 24.32 3.41
C VAL A 263 36.50 23.76 4.50
N GLU A 264 35.26 23.37 4.14
CA GLU A 264 34.33 22.41 4.81
C GLU A 264 33.96 22.61 6.31
N SER A 265 32.81 22.20 6.86
CA SER A 265 31.77 21.24 6.49
C SER A 265 30.54 21.41 7.42
N THR A 266 29.41 20.87 6.94
CA THR A 266 28.34 20.20 7.70
C THR A 266 27.29 21.02 8.47
N ASP A 267 26.24 21.27 7.71
CA ASP A 267 24.80 21.28 8.02
C ASP A 267 24.30 20.64 9.33
N CYS A 268 23.42 21.41 9.99
CA CYS A 268 22.46 20.96 10.99
C CYS A 268 21.11 20.60 10.33
N PRO A 269 20.45 19.46 10.62
CA PRO A 269 19.08 19.23 10.16
C PRO A 269 18.04 19.78 11.16
N ARG A 270 17.30 20.78 10.69
CA ARG A 270 16.24 21.50 11.40
C ARG A 270 14.91 20.73 11.36
N LYS A 271 14.52 20.20 12.52
CA LYS A 271 13.17 19.89 13.07
C LYS A 271 11.98 19.73 12.10
N SER A 272 11.41 18.51 12.12
CA SER A 272 10.10 18.10 11.61
C SER A 272 8.94 18.95 12.14
N LYS A 273 8.01 19.33 11.26
CA LYS A 273 6.69 19.86 11.62
C LYS A 273 5.63 18.76 11.49
N ARG A 274 4.89 18.63 12.61
CA ARG A 274 3.83 17.68 12.94
C ARG A 274 2.57 17.89 12.09
N LEU A 275 1.90 16.76 11.86
CA LEU A 275 0.56 16.58 11.31
C LEU A 275 -0.50 17.47 11.97
N ARG A 276 -1.49 17.91 11.18
CA ARG A 276 -2.74 18.47 11.67
C ARG A 276 -3.91 17.68 11.07
N ASN A 277 -4.47 16.78 11.89
CA ASN A 277 -5.79 16.19 11.67
C ASN A 277 -6.86 17.29 11.71
N ARG A 278 -7.87 17.19 10.86
CA ARG A 278 -9.18 17.80 11.09
C ARG A 278 -10.27 16.96 10.43
N LYS A 279 -11.14 16.44 11.31
CA LYS A 279 -12.56 16.04 11.16
C LYS A 279 -12.95 15.14 10.01
#